data_AF-A0A7X7J2H3-F1
#
_entry.id   AF-A0A7X7J2H3-F1
#
_cell.length_a   1.000
_cell.length_b   1.000
_cell.length_c   1.000
_cell.angle_alpha   90.00
_cell.angle_beta   90.00
_cell.angle_gamma   90.00
#
_symmetry.space_group_name_H-M   'P 1'
#
loop_
_entity.id
_entity.type
_entity.pdbx_description
1 polymer ?
#
loop_
_entity_poly.entity_id
_entity_poly.type
_entity_poly.pdbx_seq_one_letter_code
_entity_poly.pdbx_strand_id
1 'polypeptide(L)'
;SALLEAMQERKISVGGEDYKLDDPFFVLATQNPIEQEGTYPLPEAQLDRFMFLVKVGYPSDDEESEIVRRMTSPATFKAEAVLQREQILAFQQLVRRVPAADAMIEYAKRLVRKTRVTEADTPDFINKWVTWGAGPRASMNLILAAKARAILHGEAHVSWDDIRAVAKPVLRHRIILNFAAQAERISTDDIIEQLLGHVGEKE
;
A
#
# COMPACT_ATOMS: atom_id res chain seq x y z
N SER A 1 10.43 -1.40 -18.67
CA SER A 1 11.48 -2.19 -18.00
C SER A 1 12.25 -1.35 -16.97
N ALA A 2 12.84 -0.20 -17.36
CA ALA A 2 13.73 0.61 -16.51
C ALA A 2 13.15 1.07 -15.14
N LEU A 3 11.86 1.44 -15.05
CA LEU A 3 11.28 1.86 -13.76
C LEU A 3 11.29 0.73 -12.72
N LEU A 4 11.02 -0.51 -13.13
CA LEU A 4 10.95 -1.64 -12.19
C LEU A 4 12.33 -2.10 -11.76
N GLU A 5 13.31 -1.97 -12.64
CA GLU A 5 14.73 -2.16 -12.33
C GLU A 5 15.19 -1.13 -11.30
N ALA A 6 14.88 0.15 -11.51
CA ALA A 6 15.12 1.19 -10.52
C ALA A 6 14.46 0.90 -9.15
N MET A 7 13.21 0.41 -9.16
CA MET A 7 12.48 0.06 -7.93
C MET A 7 13.08 -1.14 -7.19
N GLN A 8 13.51 -2.17 -7.91
CA GLN A 8 13.92 -3.44 -7.31
C GLN A 8 15.43 -3.50 -7.03
N GLU A 9 16.24 -2.98 -7.95
CA GLU A 9 17.69 -3.08 -7.93
C GLU A 9 18.38 -1.79 -7.48
N ARG A 10 17.63 -0.69 -7.32
CA ARG A 10 18.17 0.63 -6.94
C ARG A 10 19.28 1.10 -7.89
N LYS A 11 19.19 0.71 -9.16
CA LYS A 11 20.11 1.12 -10.22
C LYS A 11 19.38 1.23 -11.56
N ILE A 12 20.04 1.85 -12.52
CA ILE A 12 19.59 1.96 -13.91
C ILE A 12 20.80 1.68 -14.82
N SER A 13 20.64 0.83 -15.82
CA SER A 13 21.69 0.54 -16.80
C SER A 13 21.45 1.32 -18.10
N VAL A 14 22.42 2.13 -18.54
CA VAL A 14 22.35 2.89 -19.79
C VAL A 14 23.62 2.64 -20.60
N GLY A 15 23.46 2.14 -21.83
CA GLY A 15 24.61 1.87 -22.71
C GLY A 15 25.58 0.80 -22.19
N GLY A 16 25.16 -0.06 -21.26
CA GLY A 16 26.01 -1.06 -20.61
C GLY A 16 26.70 -0.59 -19.32
N GLU A 17 26.49 0.66 -18.91
CA GLU A 17 26.96 1.19 -17.63
C GLU A 17 25.85 1.25 -16.59
N ASP A 18 26.17 0.83 -15.37
CA ASP A 18 25.25 0.80 -14.23
C ASP A 18 25.37 2.08 -13.38
N TYR A 19 24.24 2.78 -13.19
CA TYR A 19 24.12 3.98 -12.36
C TYR A 19 23.31 3.66 -11.12
N LYS A 20 23.93 3.77 -9.94
CA LYS A 20 23.23 3.55 -8.66
C LYS A 20 22.35 4.76 -8.30
N LEU A 21 21.16 4.50 -7.82
CA LEU A 21 20.24 5.52 -7.33
C LEU A 21 20.59 5.94 -5.90
N ASP A 22 20.46 7.24 -5.64
CA ASP A 22 20.63 7.84 -4.33
C ASP A 22 19.54 7.40 -3.34
N ASP A 23 19.92 7.27 -2.07
CA ASP A 23 18.98 7.09 -0.97
C ASP A 23 18.61 8.44 -0.31
N PRO A 24 17.35 8.65 0.12
CA PRO A 24 16.21 7.74 -0.05
C PRO A 24 15.64 7.80 -1.47
N PHE A 25 15.40 6.65 -2.09
CA PHE A 25 14.64 6.56 -3.33
C PHE A 25 13.18 6.13 -3.06
N PHE A 26 12.24 6.91 -3.58
CA PHE A 26 10.81 6.74 -3.42
C PHE A 26 10.11 6.93 -4.77
N VAL A 27 9.21 6.01 -5.11
CA VAL A 27 8.41 6.10 -6.33
C VAL A 27 6.96 6.34 -5.96
N LEU A 28 6.42 7.45 -6.46
CA LEU A 28 5.00 7.73 -6.49
C LEU A 28 4.52 7.62 -7.93
N ALA A 29 3.62 6.68 -8.20
CA ALA A 29 2.99 6.51 -9.50
C ALA A 29 1.51 6.86 -9.37
N THR A 30 1.01 7.70 -10.27
CA THR A 30 -0.41 8.04 -10.39
C THR A 30 -0.98 7.39 -11.64
N GLN A 31 -2.20 6.85 -11.52
CA GLN A 31 -2.94 6.33 -12.66
C GLN A 31 -4.25 7.11 -12.78
N ASN A 32 -4.45 7.78 -13.92
CA ASN A 32 -5.72 8.41 -14.22
C ASN A 32 -6.69 7.34 -14.75
N PRO A 33 -7.81 7.06 -14.08
CA PRO A 33 -8.71 5.98 -14.49
C PRO A 33 -9.51 6.29 -15.78
N ILE A 34 -9.51 7.54 -16.25
CA ILE A 34 -10.32 7.98 -17.41
C ILE A 34 -9.51 7.99 -18.71
N GLU A 35 -8.19 8.19 -18.65
CA GLU A 35 -7.34 8.24 -19.85
C GLU A 35 -7.08 6.84 -20.43
N GLN A 36 -7.59 6.60 -21.65
CA GLN A 36 -7.42 5.35 -22.40
C GLN A 36 -6.41 5.46 -23.56
N GLU A 37 -5.92 6.66 -23.87
CA GLU A 37 -4.89 6.85 -24.90
C GLU A 37 -3.48 6.83 -24.30
N GLY A 38 -2.66 5.85 -24.73
CA GLY A 38 -1.23 5.81 -24.41
C GLY A 38 -0.85 5.23 -23.03
N THR A 39 -1.82 4.88 -22.19
CA THR A 39 -1.60 4.31 -20.85
C THR A 39 -1.83 2.80 -20.87
N TYR A 40 -0.75 2.02 -20.99
CA TYR A 40 -0.83 0.58 -20.74
C TYR A 40 -0.93 0.37 -19.22
N PRO A 41 -2.00 -0.23 -18.69
CA PRO A 41 -2.09 -0.50 -17.27
C PRO A 41 -0.92 -1.40 -16.86
N LEU A 42 -0.32 -1.11 -15.70
CA LEU A 42 0.75 -1.94 -15.17
C LEU A 42 0.18 -3.34 -14.89
N PRO A 43 0.81 -4.41 -15.41
CA PRO A 43 0.47 -5.77 -15.03
C PRO A 43 0.49 -5.96 -13.51
N GLU A 44 -0.31 -6.87 -12.99
CA GLU A 44 -0.51 -7.09 -11.56
C GLU A 44 0.78 -7.49 -10.85
N ALA A 45 1.64 -8.27 -11.54
CA ALA A 45 2.98 -8.60 -11.08
C ALA A 45 3.89 -7.37 -10.88
N GLN A 46 3.62 -6.27 -11.59
CA GLN A 46 4.32 -5.00 -11.42
C GLN A 46 3.70 -4.18 -10.30
N LEU A 47 2.36 -4.15 -10.22
CA LEU A 47 1.64 -3.50 -9.11
C LEU A 47 2.03 -4.07 -7.75
N ASP A 48 2.26 -5.39 -7.64
CA ASP A 48 2.70 -6.02 -6.37
C ASP A 48 4.02 -5.45 -5.80
N ARG A 49 4.84 -4.79 -6.63
CA ARG A 49 6.06 -4.10 -6.16
C ARG A 49 5.78 -2.80 -5.41
N PHE A 50 4.60 -2.21 -5.56
CA PHE A 50 4.19 -1.01 -4.82
C PHE A 50 3.73 -1.40 -3.42
N MET A 51 4.14 -0.64 -2.40
CA MET A 51 3.71 -0.91 -1.03
C MET A 51 2.20 -0.71 -0.87
N PHE A 52 1.70 0.43 -1.39
CA PHE A 52 0.31 0.85 -1.28
C PHE A 52 -0.31 1.17 -2.64
N LEU A 53 -1.62 0.91 -2.75
CA LEU A 53 -2.50 1.56 -3.71
C LEU A 53 -3.44 2.49 -2.92
N VAL A 54 -3.28 3.80 -3.09
CA VAL A 54 -4.11 4.81 -2.41
C VAL A 54 -5.15 5.34 -3.39
N LYS A 55 -6.42 5.28 -2.99
CA LYS A 55 -7.52 5.93 -3.72
C LYS A 55 -7.62 7.37 -3.23
N VAL A 56 -7.45 8.33 -4.14
CA VAL A 56 -7.61 9.76 -3.86
C VAL A 56 -8.97 10.19 -4.42
N GLY A 57 -9.84 10.65 -3.54
CA GLY A 57 -11.13 11.23 -3.91
C GLY A 57 -11.04 12.74 -4.12
N TYR A 58 -12.17 13.35 -4.44
CA TYR A 58 -12.28 14.81 -4.41
C TYR A 58 -12.25 15.31 -2.95
N PRO A 59 -11.73 16.52 -2.70
CA PRO A 59 -11.83 17.18 -1.40
C PRO A 59 -13.29 17.40 -0.99
N SER A 60 -13.53 17.59 0.30
CA SER A 60 -14.80 18.14 0.80
C SER A 60 -14.99 19.59 0.35
N ASP A 61 -16.23 20.10 0.43
CA ASP A 61 -16.58 21.48 0.05
C ASP A 61 -15.72 22.53 0.79
N ASP A 62 -15.48 22.31 2.10
CA ASP A 62 -14.66 23.19 2.92
C ASP A 62 -13.17 23.14 2.51
N GLU A 63 -12.65 21.94 2.25
CA GLU A 63 -11.28 21.73 1.78
C GLU A 63 -11.07 22.33 0.38
N GLU A 64 -12.05 22.16 -0.53
CA GLU A 64 -12.01 22.71 -1.87
C GLU A 64 -12.03 24.24 -1.83
N SER A 65 -12.91 24.82 -1.01
CA SER A 65 -12.96 26.26 -0.78
C SER A 65 -11.62 26.81 -0.27
N GLU A 66 -10.94 26.09 0.63
CA GLU A 66 -9.63 26.47 1.13
C GLU A 66 -8.53 26.35 0.08
N ILE A 67 -8.53 25.29 -0.72
CA ILE A 67 -7.62 25.11 -1.85
C ILE A 67 -7.78 26.28 -2.83
N VAL A 68 -9.01 26.61 -3.21
CA VAL A 68 -9.30 27.73 -4.12
C VAL A 68 -8.78 29.04 -3.54
N ARG A 69 -9.09 29.36 -2.28
CA ARG A 69 -8.58 30.58 -1.61
C ARG A 69 -7.06 30.65 -1.59
N ARG A 70 -6.38 29.55 -1.24
CA ARG A 70 -4.92 29.52 -1.14
C ARG A 70 -4.24 29.63 -2.49
N MET A 71 -4.74 28.93 -3.50
CA MET A 71 -4.12 28.85 -4.82
C MET A 71 -4.41 30.07 -5.70
N THR A 72 -5.49 30.81 -5.42
CA THR A 72 -5.81 32.07 -6.13
C THR A 72 -5.29 33.33 -5.41
N SER A 73 -4.71 33.16 -4.21
CA SER A 73 -4.07 34.24 -3.49
C SER A 73 -2.70 34.59 -4.11
N PRO A 74 -2.30 35.87 -4.15
CA PRO A 74 -0.95 36.26 -4.57
C PRO A 74 0.15 35.82 -3.56
N ALA A 75 -0.22 35.24 -2.43
CA ALA A 75 0.72 34.76 -1.42
C ALA A 75 1.51 33.54 -1.92
N THR A 76 2.84 33.65 -1.94
CA THR A 76 3.73 32.52 -2.21
C THR A 76 4.09 31.81 -0.92
N PHE A 77 3.83 30.50 -0.88
CA PHE A 77 4.25 29.66 0.25
C PHE A 77 5.63 29.10 -0.01
N LYS A 78 6.56 29.35 0.91
CA LYS A 78 7.89 28.72 0.90
C LYS A 78 7.90 27.62 1.95
N ALA A 79 8.06 26.38 1.52
CA ALA A 79 8.19 25.25 2.44
C ALA A 79 9.52 25.35 3.21
N GLU A 80 9.45 25.18 4.53
CA GLU A 80 10.63 25.09 5.38
C GLU A 80 11.04 23.63 5.55
N ALA A 81 12.32 23.34 5.34
CA ALA A 81 12.85 21.99 5.51
C ALA A 81 12.98 21.67 7.01
N VAL A 82 12.09 20.82 7.51
CA VAL A 82 12.10 20.34 8.91
C VAL A 82 12.91 19.07 9.12
N LEU A 83 13.29 18.37 8.03
CA LEU A 83 14.08 17.14 8.06
C LEU A 83 15.16 17.16 6.98
N GLN A 84 16.33 16.64 7.34
CA GLN A 84 17.46 16.37 6.45
C GLN A 84 17.42 14.92 5.93
N ARG A 85 18.15 14.67 4.83
CA ARG A 85 18.26 13.35 4.19
C ARG A 85 18.64 12.26 5.19
N GLU A 86 19.64 12.50 6.02
CA GLU A 86 20.19 11.55 6.99
C GLU A 86 19.15 11.20 8.07
N GLN A 87 18.30 12.17 8.45
CA GLN A 87 17.22 11.96 9.41
C GLN A 87 16.14 11.07 8.82
N ILE A 88 15.78 11.25 7.55
CA ILE A 88 14.82 10.38 6.85
C ILE A 88 15.33 8.93 6.83
N LEU A 89 16.62 8.73 6.51
CA LEU A 89 17.24 7.40 6.51
C LEU A 89 17.26 6.79 7.92
N ALA A 90 17.58 7.59 8.94
CA ALA A 90 17.53 7.16 10.33
C ALA A 90 16.12 6.71 10.74
N PHE A 91 15.08 7.43 10.34
CA PHE A 91 13.69 7.05 10.61
C PHE A 91 13.26 5.78 9.87
N GLN A 92 13.69 5.57 8.61
CA GLN A 92 13.45 4.31 7.90
C GLN A 92 14.06 3.11 8.65
N GLN A 93 15.24 3.27 9.24
CA GLN A 93 15.86 2.25 10.07
C GLN A 93 15.12 2.06 11.40
N LEU A 94 14.65 3.15 12.01
CA LEU A 94 13.85 3.11 13.24
C LEU A 94 12.56 2.28 13.05
N VAL A 95 11.84 2.51 11.95
CA VAL A 95 10.63 1.74 11.61
C VAL A 95 10.90 0.24 11.57
N ARG A 96 12.05 -0.18 11.04
CA ARG A 96 12.41 -1.62 10.98
C ARG A 96 12.66 -2.22 12.36
N ARG A 97 13.13 -1.42 13.31
CA ARG A 97 13.45 -1.82 14.69
C ARG A 97 12.24 -1.92 15.61
N VAL A 98 11.09 -1.34 15.24
CA VAL A 98 9.86 -1.49 16.02
C VAL A 98 9.54 -2.98 16.19
N PRO A 99 9.32 -3.47 17.40
CA PRO A 99 8.91 -4.84 17.62
C PRO A 99 7.50 -5.09 17.06
N ALA A 100 7.33 -6.25 16.43
CA ALA A 100 6.02 -6.81 16.14
C ALA A 100 5.97 -8.18 16.81
N ALA A 101 5.03 -8.37 17.74
CA ALA A 101 4.87 -9.66 18.41
C ALA A 101 4.51 -10.76 17.40
N ASP A 102 4.81 -12.01 17.73
CA ASP A 102 4.53 -13.15 16.84
C ASP A 102 3.04 -13.24 16.48
N ALA A 103 2.15 -12.90 17.42
CA ALA A 103 0.71 -12.80 17.17
C ALA A 103 0.38 -11.80 16.03
N MET A 104 1.05 -10.64 15.98
CA MET A 104 0.87 -9.63 14.93
C MET A 104 1.31 -10.16 13.56
N ILE A 105 2.47 -10.81 13.53
CA ILE A 105 3.01 -11.43 12.30
C ILE A 105 2.08 -12.54 11.83
N GLU A 106 1.60 -13.38 12.75
CA GLU A 106 0.69 -14.49 12.45
C GLU A 106 -0.64 -14.00 11.89
N TYR A 107 -1.21 -12.93 12.45
CA TYR A 107 -2.43 -12.33 11.94
C TYR A 107 -2.28 -11.72 10.55
N ALA A 108 -1.22 -10.95 10.31
CA ALA A 108 -0.93 -10.41 8.98
C ALA A 108 -0.73 -11.55 7.96
N LYS A 109 -0.09 -12.65 8.38
CA LYS A 109 0.03 -13.88 7.58
C LYS A 109 -1.32 -14.51 7.32
N ARG A 110 -2.17 -14.69 8.35
CA ARG A 110 -3.51 -15.27 8.25
C ARG A 110 -4.41 -14.48 7.31
N LEU A 111 -4.46 -13.15 7.45
CA LEU A 111 -5.18 -12.26 6.54
C LEU A 111 -4.78 -12.53 5.09
N VAL A 112 -3.48 -12.50 4.80
CA VAL A 112 -2.97 -12.70 3.44
C VAL A 112 -3.27 -14.11 2.92
N ARG A 113 -3.04 -15.15 3.72
CA ARG A 113 -3.30 -16.54 3.30
C ARG A 113 -4.78 -16.77 2.96
N LYS A 114 -5.69 -16.21 3.76
CA LYS A 114 -7.13 -16.31 3.58
C LYS A 114 -7.63 -15.65 2.28
N THR A 115 -6.81 -14.86 1.59
CA THR A 115 -7.15 -14.34 0.25
C THR A 115 -6.86 -15.32 -0.89
N ARG A 116 -6.11 -16.41 -0.65
CA ARG A 116 -5.61 -17.31 -1.68
C ARG A 116 -6.66 -18.36 -2.01
N VAL A 117 -7.22 -18.24 -3.21
CA VAL A 117 -8.14 -19.23 -3.78
C VAL A 117 -7.48 -20.60 -3.75
N THR A 118 -8.23 -21.65 -3.43
CA THR A 118 -7.82 -23.08 -3.34
C THR A 118 -7.11 -23.54 -2.05
N GLU A 119 -6.80 -22.67 -1.09
CA GLU A 119 -6.36 -23.14 0.24
C GLU A 119 -7.56 -23.68 1.05
N ALA A 120 -7.36 -24.75 1.81
CA ALA A 120 -8.43 -25.51 2.49
C ALA A 120 -9.24 -24.70 3.53
N ASP A 121 -8.70 -23.57 3.99
CA ASP A 121 -9.29 -22.71 5.01
C ASP A 121 -9.71 -21.35 4.42
N THR A 122 -9.78 -21.21 3.09
CA THR A 122 -10.16 -19.97 2.43
C THR A 122 -11.67 -19.72 2.56
N PRO A 123 -12.12 -18.52 2.99
CA PRO A 123 -13.55 -18.24 3.18
C PRO A 123 -14.36 -18.35 1.88
N ASP A 124 -15.63 -18.76 1.99
CA ASP A 124 -16.51 -18.95 0.84
C ASP A 124 -16.63 -17.71 -0.05
N PHE A 125 -16.69 -16.52 0.56
CA PHE A 125 -16.77 -15.26 -0.19
C PHE A 125 -15.50 -14.98 -1.02
N ILE A 126 -14.33 -15.44 -0.57
CA ILE A 126 -13.09 -15.35 -1.34
C ILE A 126 -13.16 -16.32 -2.52
N ASN A 127 -13.54 -17.58 -2.28
CA ASN A 127 -13.70 -18.56 -3.36
C ASN A 127 -14.76 -18.13 -4.39
N LYS A 128 -15.79 -17.39 -3.95
CA LYS A 128 -16.86 -16.87 -4.80
C LYS A 128 -16.41 -15.71 -5.68
N TRP A 129 -15.64 -14.75 -5.15
CA TRP A 129 -15.42 -13.44 -5.78
C TRP A 129 -13.98 -13.14 -6.18
N VAL A 130 -13.00 -13.91 -5.70
CA VAL A 130 -11.57 -13.66 -5.95
C VAL A 130 -11.04 -14.68 -6.96
N THR A 131 -10.34 -14.20 -7.99
CA THR A 131 -9.59 -15.04 -8.94
C THR A 131 -8.17 -15.32 -8.43
N TRP A 132 -7.54 -14.31 -7.80
CA TRP A 132 -6.16 -14.42 -7.32
C TRP A 132 -5.93 -13.63 -6.05
N GLY A 133 -5.28 -14.26 -5.07
CA GLY A 133 -5.00 -13.71 -3.75
C GLY A 133 -3.61 -13.11 -3.59
N ALA A 134 -3.37 -12.54 -2.42
CA ALA A 134 -2.15 -11.82 -2.11
C ALA A 134 -0.95 -12.77 -1.80
N GLY A 135 0.22 -12.39 -2.31
CA GLY A 135 1.49 -13.06 -2.06
C GLY A 135 2.15 -12.69 -0.72
N PRO A 136 3.29 -13.31 -0.36
CA PRO A 136 3.99 -13.07 0.91
C PRO A 136 4.45 -11.62 1.09
N ARG A 137 4.64 -10.88 -0.01
CA ARG A 137 4.98 -9.45 0.02
C ARG A 137 3.91 -8.60 0.69
N ALA A 138 2.64 -9.01 0.61
CA ALA A 138 1.56 -8.38 1.36
C ALA A 138 1.78 -8.47 2.87
N SER A 139 2.15 -9.64 3.40
CA SER A 139 2.37 -9.82 4.85
C SER A 139 3.53 -8.96 5.34
N MET A 140 4.61 -8.89 4.57
CA MET A 140 5.74 -8.01 4.87
C MET A 140 5.33 -6.53 4.88
N ASN A 141 4.57 -6.10 3.87
CA ASN A 141 4.13 -4.71 3.76
C ASN A 141 3.09 -4.32 4.82
N LEU A 142 2.20 -5.24 5.21
CA LEU A 142 1.28 -5.03 6.34
C LEU A 142 2.06 -4.74 7.62
N ILE A 143 3.04 -5.59 7.97
CA ILE A 143 3.84 -5.40 9.19
C ILE A 143 4.69 -4.14 9.10
N LEU A 144 5.37 -3.88 7.99
CA LEU A 144 6.21 -2.68 7.87
C LEU A 144 5.38 -1.39 7.91
N ALA A 145 4.21 -1.37 7.28
CA ALA A 145 3.27 -0.25 7.34
C ALA A 145 2.72 -0.05 8.75
N ALA A 146 2.35 -1.14 9.44
CA ALA A 146 1.83 -1.08 10.79
C ALA A 146 2.91 -0.57 11.78
N LYS A 147 4.18 -0.98 11.62
CA LYS A 147 5.31 -0.44 12.39
C LYS A 147 5.49 1.07 12.19
N ALA A 148 5.41 1.53 10.94
CA ALA A 148 5.51 2.95 10.63
C ALA A 148 4.35 3.73 11.26
N ARG A 149 3.14 3.17 11.18
CA ARG A 149 1.93 3.75 11.76
C ARG A 149 2.03 3.84 13.29
N ALA A 150 2.44 2.78 13.96
CA ALA A 150 2.62 2.75 15.41
C ALA A 150 3.53 3.89 15.90
N ILE A 151 4.73 4.03 15.32
CA ILE A 151 5.64 5.14 15.70
C ILE A 151 5.01 6.51 15.45
N LEU A 152 4.32 6.70 14.32
CA LEU A 152 3.68 7.99 14.01
C LEU A 152 2.58 8.35 15.03
N HIS A 153 2.02 7.36 15.71
CA HIS A 153 1.08 7.53 16.82
C HIS A 153 1.74 7.57 18.21
N GLY A 154 3.07 7.49 18.28
CA GLY A 154 3.81 7.48 19.55
C GLY A 154 3.88 6.10 20.22
N GLU A 155 3.42 5.06 19.54
CA GLU A 155 3.40 3.69 20.06
C GLU A 155 4.74 2.99 19.85
N ALA A 156 5.16 2.23 20.87
CA ALA A 156 6.43 1.51 20.85
C ALA A 156 6.35 0.12 20.20
N HIS A 157 5.15 -0.36 19.86
CA HIS A 157 4.90 -1.69 19.31
C HIS A 157 3.69 -1.66 18.36
N VAL A 158 3.61 -2.67 17.49
CA VAL A 158 2.49 -2.83 16.57
C VAL A 158 1.26 -3.38 17.28
N SER A 159 0.10 -2.77 17.03
CA SER A 159 -1.22 -3.25 17.46
C SER A 159 -2.03 -3.87 16.30
N TRP A 160 -3.15 -4.52 16.64
CA TRP A 160 -4.14 -4.98 15.65
C TRP A 160 -4.69 -3.83 14.81
N ASP A 161 -4.98 -2.70 15.45
CA ASP A 161 -5.53 -1.51 14.79
C ASP A 161 -4.56 -0.91 13.77
N ASP A 162 -3.24 -1.00 14.03
CA ASP A 162 -2.24 -0.57 13.06
C ASP A 162 -2.28 -1.42 11.79
N ILE A 163 -2.42 -2.74 11.93
CA ILE A 163 -2.53 -3.66 10.78
C ILE A 163 -3.85 -3.44 10.03
N ARG A 164 -4.96 -3.29 10.76
CA ARG A 164 -6.29 -3.01 10.20
C ARG A 164 -6.30 -1.72 9.38
N ALA A 165 -5.73 -0.64 9.92
CA ALA A 165 -5.71 0.66 9.27
C ALA A 165 -4.96 0.66 7.93
N VAL A 166 -3.91 -0.16 7.80
CA VAL A 166 -3.10 -0.26 6.58
C VAL A 166 -3.54 -1.39 5.65
N ALA A 167 -4.50 -2.24 6.06
CA ALA A 167 -4.93 -3.41 5.31
C ALA A 167 -5.45 -3.06 3.91
N LYS A 168 -6.36 -2.07 3.82
CA LYS A 168 -6.90 -1.63 2.53
C LYS A 168 -5.82 -1.15 1.56
N PRO A 169 -5.00 -0.13 1.87
CA PRO A 169 -3.97 0.34 0.94
C PRO A 169 -2.95 -0.74 0.56
N VAL A 170 -2.62 -1.68 1.45
CA VAL A 170 -1.70 -2.79 1.13
C VAL A 170 -2.36 -3.84 0.23
N LEU A 171 -3.62 -4.23 0.48
CA LEU A 171 -4.21 -5.41 -0.16
C LEU A 171 -4.95 -5.11 -1.47
N ARG A 172 -5.39 -3.86 -1.71
CA ARG A 172 -6.23 -3.49 -2.88
C ARG A 172 -5.71 -3.98 -4.23
N HIS A 173 -4.42 -3.82 -4.50
CA HIS A 173 -3.82 -4.19 -5.79
C HIS A 173 -3.27 -5.64 -5.80
N ARG A 174 -3.52 -6.40 -4.72
CA ARG A 174 -3.04 -7.77 -4.53
C ARG A 174 -4.17 -8.81 -4.49
N ILE A 175 -5.41 -8.35 -4.58
CA ILE A 175 -6.61 -9.19 -4.64
C ILE A 175 -7.29 -8.89 -5.99
N ILE A 176 -7.31 -9.89 -6.87
CA ILE A 176 -7.91 -9.79 -8.20
C ILE A 176 -9.31 -10.39 -8.14
N LEU A 177 -10.32 -9.58 -8.45
CA LEU A 177 -11.71 -10.01 -8.44
C LEU A 177 -12.12 -10.67 -9.76
N ASN A 178 -13.06 -11.59 -9.69
CA ASN A 178 -13.64 -12.25 -10.86
C ASN A 178 -14.85 -11.48 -11.42
N PHE A 179 -15.39 -11.96 -12.56
CA PHE A 179 -16.55 -11.34 -13.20
C PHE A 179 -17.83 -11.37 -12.34
N ALA A 180 -18.01 -12.40 -11.51
CA ALA A 180 -19.17 -12.49 -10.62
C ALA A 180 -19.17 -11.37 -9.57
N ALA A 181 -17.99 -11.06 -9.01
CA ALA A 181 -17.83 -9.93 -8.10
C ALA A 181 -18.20 -8.60 -8.78
N GLN A 182 -17.78 -8.41 -10.03
CA GLN A 182 -18.12 -7.21 -10.82
C GLN A 182 -19.63 -7.11 -11.09
N ALA A 183 -20.27 -8.22 -11.47
CA ALA A 183 -21.71 -8.27 -11.70
C ALA A 183 -22.51 -7.95 -10.43
N GLU A 184 -22.02 -8.40 -9.27
CA GLU A 184 -22.60 -8.13 -7.95
C GLU A 184 -22.15 -6.79 -7.34
N ARG A 185 -21.34 -5.99 -8.07
CA ARG A 185 -20.76 -4.70 -7.63
C ARG A 185 -19.97 -4.78 -6.32
N ILE A 186 -19.33 -5.91 -6.08
CA ILE A 186 -18.44 -6.12 -4.94
C ILE A 186 -17.07 -5.51 -5.26
N SER A 187 -16.58 -4.62 -4.39
CA SER A 187 -15.27 -4.01 -4.53
C SER A 187 -14.19 -4.74 -3.72
N THR A 188 -12.93 -4.49 -4.04
CA THR A 188 -11.81 -5.05 -3.27
C THR A 188 -11.79 -4.53 -1.83
N ASP A 189 -12.25 -3.29 -1.61
CA ASP A 189 -12.35 -2.74 -0.26
C ASP A 189 -13.43 -3.48 0.56
N ASP A 190 -14.53 -3.92 -0.05
CA ASP A 190 -15.57 -4.73 0.61
C ASP A 190 -15.04 -6.12 1.00
N ILE A 191 -14.27 -6.75 0.10
CA ILE A 191 -13.59 -8.03 0.38
C ILE A 191 -12.63 -7.89 1.55
N ILE A 192 -11.82 -6.82 1.58
CA ILE A 192 -10.85 -6.59 2.65
C ILE A 192 -11.57 -6.33 3.98
N GLU A 193 -12.68 -5.59 3.98
CA GLU A 193 -13.49 -5.37 5.19
C GLU A 193 -14.10 -6.67 5.72
N GLN A 194 -14.71 -7.48 4.84
CA GLN A 194 -15.24 -8.79 5.22
C GLN A 194 -14.14 -9.71 5.75
N LEU A 195 -12.94 -9.65 5.15
CA LEU A 195 -11.78 -10.42 5.59
C LEU A 195 -11.31 -10.00 6.99
N LEU A 196 -11.25 -8.70 7.28
CA LEU A 196 -10.89 -8.18 8.60
C LEU A 196 -11.91 -8.58 9.67
N GLY A 197 -13.20 -8.63 9.32
CA GLY A 197 -14.26 -9.13 10.22
C GLY A 197 -14.23 -10.65 10.40
N HIS A 198 -13.83 -11.41 9.38
CA HIS A 198 -13.76 -12.88 9.43
C HIS A 198 -12.52 -13.40 10.16
N VAL A 199 -11.36 -12.80 9.91
CA VAL A 199 -10.11 -13.19 10.58
C VAL A 199 -10.09 -12.53 11.95
N GLY A 200 -10.59 -13.26 12.95
CA GLY A 200 -10.57 -12.79 14.34
C GLY A 200 -9.15 -12.53 14.83
N GLU A 201 -9.01 -11.45 15.62
CA GLU A 201 -7.89 -11.18 16.50
C GLU A 201 -7.85 -12.31 17.52
N LYS A 202 -6.83 -13.17 17.42
CA LYS A 202 -6.62 -14.22 18.42
C LYS A 202 -5.35 -13.85 19.18
N GLU A 203 -5.42 -13.90 20.50
CA GLU A 203 -4.27 -13.77 21.40
C GLU A 203 -3.17 -14.78 21.05
#